data_AF-A0A0E0DA78-F1
#
_entry.id   AF-A0A0E0DA78-F1
#
_cell.length_a   1.000
_cell.length_b   1.000
_cell.length_c   1.000
_cell.angle_alpha   90.00
_cell.angle_beta   90.00
_cell.angle_gamma   90.00
#
_symmetry.space_group_name_H-M   'P 1'
#
loop_
_entity.id
_entity.type
_entity.pdbx_description
1 polymer ?
#
loop_
_entity_poly.entity_id
_entity_poly.type
_entity_poly.pdbx_seq_one_letter_code
_entity_poly.pdbx_strand_id
1 'polypeptide(L)'
;MAADPGLIYDIEPSDYFKFFNCMGGLGSRDNCTTVKESIADLNLPSIAIPNLRTFQAMTRSVTNVDQVNAVYKAFLQPPTGVEMAVDPSVLVFSEEKKVLSFKVNFKATRRSIQGDYIFGSPLQFAL
;
A
#
# COMPACT_ATOMS: atom_id res chain seq x y z
N MET A 1 17.87 6.78 9.28
CA MET A 1 17.64 6.69 7.81
C MET A 1 18.38 5.46 7.32
N ALA A 2 17.79 4.67 6.44
CA ALA A 2 18.48 3.57 5.79
C ALA A 2 19.43 4.16 4.75
N ALA A 3 20.69 3.71 4.72
CA ALA A 3 21.69 4.20 3.78
C ALA A 3 21.43 3.69 2.34
N ASP A 4 20.78 2.54 2.21
CA ASP A 4 20.50 1.89 0.94
C ASP A 4 19.20 1.06 1.06
N PRO A 5 18.03 1.65 0.74
CA PRO A 5 16.74 1.00 0.99
C PRO A 5 16.29 0.04 -0.13
N GLY A 6 16.96 0.01 -1.29
CA GLY A 6 16.54 -0.75 -2.46
C GLY A 6 15.29 -0.16 -3.15
N LEU A 7 14.16 -0.17 -2.43
CA LEU A 7 12.85 0.34 -2.85
C LEU A 7 12.38 1.48 -1.94
N ILE A 8 11.79 2.52 -2.53
CA ILE A 8 11.14 3.61 -1.80
C ILE A 8 9.69 3.80 -2.22
N TYR A 9 8.88 4.37 -1.33
CA TYR A 9 7.51 4.77 -1.61
C TYR A 9 7.48 6.29 -1.78
N ASP A 10 7.56 6.75 -3.03
CA ASP A 10 7.48 8.17 -3.34
C ASP A 10 6.06 8.70 -3.13
N ILE A 11 5.96 9.90 -2.57
CA ILE A 11 4.68 10.59 -2.32
C ILE A 11 4.88 12.10 -2.43
N GLU A 12 3.94 12.79 -3.09
CA GLU A 12 4.00 14.23 -3.23
C GLU A 12 3.15 14.94 -2.17
N PRO A 13 3.48 16.20 -1.79
CA PRO A 13 2.62 17.01 -0.93
C PRO A 13 1.18 17.11 -1.44
N SER A 14 1.00 17.14 -2.78
CA SER A 14 -0.30 17.18 -3.45
C SER A 14 -1.19 15.98 -3.09
N ASP A 15 -0.61 14.81 -2.85
CA ASP A 15 -1.37 13.59 -2.49
C ASP A 15 -1.94 13.68 -1.08
N TYR A 16 -1.22 14.29 -0.15
CA TYR A 16 -1.75 14.61 1.18
C TYR A 16 -2.89 15.62 1.09
N PHE A 17 -2.78 16.66 0.26
CA PHE A 17 -3.87 17.63 0.08
C PHE A 17 -5.12 16.96 -0.50
N LYS A 18 -4.99 16.08 -1.50
CA LYS A 18 -6.11 15.27 -2.03
C LYS A 18 -6.75 14.44 -0.92
N PHE A 19 -5.95 13.76 -0.11
CA PHE A 19 -6.43 12.98 1.02
C PHE A 19 -7.22 13.83 2.03
N PHE A 20 -6.67 14.95 2.49
CA PHE A 20 -7.35 15.82 3.47
C PHE A 20 -8.63 16.46 2.91
N ASN A 21 -8.62 16.87 1.65
CA ASN A 21 -9.78 17.51 1.02
C ASN A 21 -10.93 16.52 0.76
N CYS A 22 -10.62 15.29 0.34
CA CYS A 22 -11.66 14.31 0.00
C CYS A 22 -12.15 13.48 1.17
N MET A 23 -11.38 13.41 2.26
CA MET A 23 -11.65 12.49 3.38
C MET A 23 -11.65 13.17 4.75
N GLY A 24 -10.76 14.15 4.95
CA GLY A 24 -10.62 14.88 6.21
C GLY A 24 -11.65 15.98 6.44
N GLY A 25 -12.52 16.27 5.46
CA GLY A 25 -13.62 17.23 5.59
C GLY A 25 -13.18 18.71 5.64
N LEU A 26 -11.94 19.01 5.23
CA LEU A 26 -11.34 20.34 5.36
C LEU A 26 -11.44 21.23 4.11
N GLY A 27 -12.05 20.77 3.00
CA GLY A 27 -12.06 21.51 1.72
C GLY A 27 -13.27 21.28 0.82
N SER A 28 -13.43 22.18 -0.16
CA SER A 28 -14.47 22.12 -1.20
C SER A 28 -14.35 20.80 -1.99
N ARG A 29 -15.46 20.06 -2.11
CA ARG A 29 -15.52 18.71 -2.73
C ARG A 29 -15.29 18.70 -4.25
N ASP A 30 -14.85 19.83 -4.82
CA ASP A 30 -14.91 20.10 -6.27
C ASP A 30 -14.00 19.20 -7.12
N ASN A 31 -13.05 18.47 -6.52
CA ASN A 31 -12.14 17.55 -7.23
C ASN A 31 -12.08 16.12 -6.66
N CYS A 32 -13.10 15.69 -5.89
CA CYS A 32 -13.13 14.33 -5.32
C CYS A 32 -13.85 13.30 -6.20
N THR A 33 -14.17 13.67 -7.45
CA THR A 33 -14.94 12.86 -8.40
C THR A 33 -14.23 11.59 -8.86
N THR A 34 -12.92 11.45 -8.64
CA THR A 34 -12.14 10.27 -9.05
C THR A 34 -11.78 9.33 -7.89
N VAL A 35 -12.00 9.76 -6.65
CA VAL A 35 -11.49 9.05 -5.47
C VAL A 35 -12.54 8.06 -4.99
N LYS A 36 -12.64 6.93 -5.71
CA LYS A 36 -13.04 5.63 -5.11
C LYS A 36 -11.94 5.07 -4.19
N GLU A 37 -10.92 5.87 -3.93
CA GLU A 37 -9.72 5.52 -3.21
C GLU A 37 -9.93 5.76 -1.71
N SER A 38 -9.77 4.70 -0.94
CA SER A 38 -9.99 4.68 0.49
C SER A 38 -8.84 5.41 1.20
N ILE A 39 -8.95 5.65 2.51
CA ILE A 39 -7.86 6.13 3.40
C ILE A 39 -6.55 5.38 3.13
N ALA A 40 -6.75 4.13 2.73
CA ALA A 40 -5.86 3.15 2.17
C ALA A 40 -4.87 3.59 1.10
N ASP A 41 -5.10 4.62 0.28
CA ASP A 41 -4.39 4.74 -1.01
C ASP A 41 -3.24 5.76 -1.03
N LEU A 42 -2.95 6.44 0.09
CA LEU A 42 -1.66 7.14 0.21
C LEU A 42 -0.52 6.13 0.04
N ASN A 43 0.47 6.49 -0.78
CA ASN A 43 1.62 5.63 -1.07
C ASN A 43 2.62 5.60 0.09
N LEU A 44 2.20 5.03 1.22
CA LEU A 44 2.99 4.93 2.44
C LEU A 44 3.55 3.52 2.62
N PRO A 45 4.73 3.39 3.26
CA PRO A 45 5.36 2.10 3.56
C PRO A 45 4.62 1.27 4.62
N SER A 46 3.58 1.84 5.24
CA SER A 46 2.72 1.18 6.22
C SER A 46 1.27 1.18 5.77
N ILE A 47 0.55 0.12 6.09
CA ILE A 47 -0.88 -0.04 5.80
C ILE A 47 -1.65 -0.12 7.12
N ALA A 48 -2.67 0.73 7.26
CA ALA A 48 -3.63 0.68 8.36
C ALA A 48 -5.04 0.55 7.80
N ILE A 49 -5.78 -0.46 8.26
CA ILE A 49 -7.14 -0.75 7.79
C ILE A 49 -8.11 -0.65 8.97
N PRO A 50 -8.82 0.48 9.13
CA PRO A 50 -9.81 0.58 10.19
C PRO A 50 -11.00 -0.34 9.87
N ASN A 51 -11.44 -1.11 10.86
CA ASN A 51 -12.66 -1.91 10.79
C ASN A 51 -12.74 -2.85 9.57
N LEU A 52 -11.69 -3.61 9.26
CA LEU A 52 -11.71 -4.63 8.20
C LEU A 52 -12.76 -5.72 8.52
N ARG A 53 -13.90 -5.69 7.82
CA ARG A 53 -15.02 -6.64 8.00
C ARG A 53 -15.10 -7.72 6.94
N THR A 54 -14.75 -7.39 5.71
CA THR A 54 -14.92 -8.28 4.55
C THR A 54 -13.65 -8.29 3.73
N PHE A 55 -13.43 -7.25 2.93
CA PHE A 55 -12.35 -7.16 1.96
C PHE A 55 -11.92 -5.71 1.80
N GLN A 56 -10.62 -5.49 1.66
CA GLN A 56 -10.05 -4.20 1.28
C GLN A 56 -8.86 -4.46 0.35
N ALA A 57 -8.85 -3.78 -0.80
CA ALA A 57 -7.67 -3.72 -1.66
C ALA A 57 -6.98 -2.36 -1.49
N MET A 58 -5.66 -2.35 -1.63
CA MET A 58 -4.85 -1.13 -1.63
C MET A 58 -3.81 -1.22 -2.73
N THR A 59 -3.58 -0.11 -3.42
CA THR A 59 -2.50 -0.04 -4.42
C THR A 59 -1.33 0.76 -3.86
N ARG A 60 -0.12 0.28 -4.13
CA ARG A 60 1.12 0.97 -3.79
C ARG A 60 2.02 1.00 -5.00
N SER A 61 2.85 2.03 -5.06
CA SER A 61 3.90 2.18 -6.05
C SER A 61 5.24 2.26 -5.35
N VAL A 62 6.21 1.51 -5.86
CA VAL A 62 7.58 1.54 -5.36
C VAL A 62 8.52 1.96 -6.48
N THR A 63 9.49 2.78 -6.11
CA THR A 63 10.58 3.23 -6.97
C THR A 63 11.83 2.46 -6.61
N ASN A 64 12.47 1.82 -7.59
CA ASN A 64 13.80 1.24 -7.42
C ASN A 64 14.84 2.36 -7.45
N VAL A 65 15.60 2.51 -6.36
CA VAL A 65 16.65 3.52 -6.20
C VAL A 65 18.06 2.92 -6.24
N ASP A 66 18.15 1.64 -6.57
CA ASP A 66 19.34 0.83 -6.46
C ASP A 66 19.82 0.40 -7.87
N GLN A 67 20.32 -0.82 -8.03
CA GLN A 67 20.79 -1.33 -9.33
C GLN A 67 19.72 -1.32 -10.42
N VAL A 68 20.17 -0.96 -11.62
CA VAL A 68 19.41 -1.08 -12.86
C VAL A 68 19.22 -2.57 -13.19
N ASN A 69 18.00 -2.96 -13.54
CA ASN A 69 17.58 -4.35 -13.79
C ASN A 69 17.56 -5.24 -12.54
N ALA A 70 16.59 -4.99 -11.66
CA ALA A 70 16.36 -5.76 -10.45
C ALA A 70 15.00 -6.47 -10.48
N VAL A 71 14.96 -7.69 -9.95
CA VAL A 71 13.71 -8.46 -9.79
C VAL A 71 13.45 -8.59 -8.30
N TYR A 72 12.30 -8.11 -7.84
CA TYR A 72 11.89 -8.24 -6.45
C TYR A 72 10.69 -9.18 -6.33
N LYS A 73 10.73 -10.08 -5.35
CA LYS A 73 9.64 -11.02 -5.04
C LYS A 73 8.97 -10.63 -3.73
N ALA A 74 7.65 -10.70 -3.73
CA ALA A 74 6.83 -10.43 -2.56
C ALA A 74 6.82 -11.60 -1.58
N PHE A 75 7.04 -11.29 -0.31
CA PHE A 75 6.88 -12.18 0.83
C PHE A 75 5.79 -11.63 1.74
N LEU A 76 4.77 -12.43 1.98
CA LEU A 76 3.62 -12.07 2.81
C LEU A 76 3.69 -12.81 4.14
N GLN A 77 3.47 -12.09 5.24
CA GLN A 77 3.20 -12.68 6.55
C GLN A 77 1.85 -12.15 7.05
N PRO A 78 0.74 -12.82 6.68
CA PRO A 78 -0.58 -12.37 7.04
C PRO A 78 -0.77 -12.40 8.56
N PRO A 79 -1.32 -11.34 9.16
CA PRO A 79 -1.66 -11.36 10.57
C PRO A 79 -2.79 -12.36 10.85
N THR A 80 -2.85 -12.86 12.10
CA THR A 80 -3.89 -13.81 12.50
C THR A 80 -5.28 -13.26 12.20
N GLY A 81 -6.12 -14.05 11.54
CA GLY A 81 -7.49 -13.66 11.20
C GLY A 81 -7.64 -12.86 9.89
N VAL A 82 -6.54 -12.59 9.19
CA VAL A 82 -6.54 -11.88 7.90
C VAL A 82 -5.84 -12.74 6.83
N GLU A 83 -6.52 -12.93 5.71
CA GLU A 83 -5.93 -13.43 4.46
C GLU A 83 -5.33 -12.25 3.69
N MET A 84 -4.12 -12.44 3.14
CA MET A 84 -3.46 -11.45 2.30
C MET A 84 -3.03 -12.05 0.96
N ALA A 85 -3.15 -11.26 -0.11
CA ALA A 85 -2.62 -11.59 -1.42
C ALA A 85 -2.04 -10.35 -2.09
N VAL A 86 -1.06 -10.52 -2.97
CA VAL A 86 -0.38 -9.42 -3.66
C VAL A 86 -0.31 -9.70 -5.16
N ASP A 87 -0.55 -8.68 -5.96
CA ASP A 87 -0.57 -8.77 -7.42
C ASP A 87 0.02 -7.49 -8.07
N PRO A 88 1.08 -7.60 -8.89
CA PRO A 88 1.88 -8.81 -9.11
C PRO A 88 2.73 -9.15 -7.88
N SER A 89 3.04 -10.45 -7.70
CA SER A 89 3.96 -10.91 -6.65
C SER A 89 5.44 -10.78 -7.01
N VAL A 90 5.74 -10.41 -8.26
CA VAL A 90 7.10 -10.19 -8.76
C VAL A 90 7.14 -8.85 -9.49
N LEU A 91 8.07 -7.99 -9.11
CA LEU A 91 8.34 -6.69 -9.72
C LEU A 91 9.64 -6.75 -10.49
N VAL A 92 9.59 -6.49 -11.79
CA VAL A 92 10.76 -6.55 -12.69
C VAL A 92 11.08 -5.13 -13.15
N PHE A 93 12.08 -4.52 -12.51
CA PHE A 93 12.56 -3.18 -12.85
C PHE A 93 13.55 -3.23 -14.00
N SER A 94 13.59 -2.15 -14.78
CA SER A 94 14.56 -1.93 -15.86
C SER A 94 14.90 -0.44 -15.96
N GLU A 95 15.77 -0.06 -16.91
CA GLU A 95 16.07 1.36 -17.17
C GLU A 95 14.81 2.17 -17.47
N GLU A 96 13.87 1.58 -18.20
CA GLU A 96 12.61 2.19 -18.62
C GLU A 96 11.51 2.07 -17.55
N LYS A 97 11.62 1.10 -16.64
CA LYS A 97 10.61 0.78 -15.61
C LYS A 97 11.21 0.94 -14.22
N LYS A 98 11.36 2.18 -13.78
CA LYS A 98 11.88 2.51 -12.43
C LYS A 98 10.82 2.53 -11.35
N VAL A 99 9.55 2.73 -11.72
CA VAL A 99 8.41 2.75 -10.81
C VAL A 99 7.46 1.64 -11.21
N LEU A 100 7.06 0.81 -10.25
CA LEU A 100 6.09 -0.26 -10.46
C LEU A 100 5.05 -0.26 -9.35
N SER A 101 3.81 -0.56 -9.73
CA SER A 101 2.69 -0.66 -8.81
C SER A 101 2.32 -2.10 -8.52
N PHE A 102 1.88 -2.36 -7.30
CA PHE A 102 1.30 -3.62 -6.87
C PHE A 102 0.06 -3.36 -6.02
N LYS A 103 -0.84 -4.34 -6.03
CA LYS A 103 -2.08 -4.34 -5.27
C LYS A 103 -1.98 -5.36 -4.16
N VAL A 104 -2.29 -4.93 -2.94
CA VAL A 104 -2.42 -5.81 -1.78
C VAL A 104 -3.89 -5.97 -1.45
N ASN A 105 -4.34 -7.21 -1.38
CA ASN A 105 -5.68 -7.61 -1.06
C ASN A 105 -5.71 -8.15 0.38
N PHE A 106 -6.60 -7.63 1.20
CA PHE A 106 -6.82 -8.04 2.58
C PHE A 106 -8.24 -8.56 2.72
N LYS A 107 -8.40 -9.71 3.37
CA LYS A 107 -9.71 -10.32 3.59
C LYS A 107 -9.82 -10.83 5.02
N ALA A 108 -10.89 -10.44 5.72
CA ALA A 108 -11.17 -10.94 7.05
C ALA A 108 -11.65 -12.40 6.97
N THR A 109 -11.04 -13.28 7.76
CA THR A 109 -11.41 -14.71 7.82
C THR A 109 -12.40 -15.01 8.95
N ARG A 110 -12.54 -14.11 9.94
CA ARG A 110 -13.50 -14.23 11.05
C ARG A 110 -14.53 -13.10 10.99
N ARG A 111 -15.78 -13.40 11.42
CA ARG A 111 -16.92 -12.45 11.39
C ARG A 111 -16.76 -11.21 12.27
N SER A 112 -15.77 -11.17 13.17
CA SER A 112 -15.42 -9.97 13.91
C SER A 112 -13.97 -10.01 14.41
N ILE A 113 -13.13 -9.10 13.89
CA ILE A 113 -12.00 -8.58 14.66
C ILE A 113 -12.62 -7.56 15.61
N GLN A 114 -13.24 -8.02 16.71
CA GLN A 114 -14.00 -7.16 17.60
C GLN A 114 -13.06 -6.63 18.69
N GLY A 115 -12.79 -5.32 18.67
CA GLY A 115 -12.15 -4.61 19.78
C GLY A 115 -10.62 -4.57 19.80
N ASP A 116 -9.94 -5.45 19.06
CA ASP A 116 -8.48 -5.59 19.14
C ASP A 116 -7.74 -5.09 17.89
N TYR A 117 -6.64 -4.36 18.12
CA TYR A 117 -5.69 -4.01 17.06
C TYR A 117 -4.81 -5.23 16.75
N ILE A 118 -4.73 -5.61 15.48
CA ILE A 118 -3.83 -6.67 15.02
C ILE A 118 -2.66 -6.04 14.28
N PHE A 119 -1.46 -6.25 14.83
CA PHE A 119 -0.20 -5.84 14.21
C PHE A 119 0.47 -7.05 13.56
N GLY A 120 1.14 -6.82 12.45
CA GLY A 120 1.93 -7.82 11.75
C GLY A 120 2.89 -7.15 10.78
N SER A 121 3.81 -7.92 10.22
CA SER A 121 4.74 -7.47 9.18
C SER A 121 4.15 -7.84 7.81
N PRO A 122 3.37 -6.96 7.16
CA PRO A 122 2.32 -7.45 6.26
C PRO A 122 2.86 -7.90 4.90
N LEU A 123 3.93 -7.29 4.39
CA LEU A 123 4.47 -7.54 3.07
C LEU A 123 5.89 -6.98 2.97
N GLN A 124 6.82 -7.76 2.43
CA GLN A 124 8.18 -7.30 2.12
C GLN A 124 8.57 -7.76 0.72
N PHE A 125 9.30 -6.93 -0.01
CA PHE A 125 9.92 -7.29 -1.27
C PHE A 125 11.40 -7.55 -1.04
N ALA A 126 11.92 -8.66 -1.57
CA ALA A 126 13.34 -8.97 -1.56
C ALA A 126 13.82 -9.38 -2.96
N LEU A 127 15.09 -9.13 -3.26
CA LEU A 127 15.76 -9.49 -4.52
C LEU A 127 15.73 -11.01 -4.78
#